data_AF-A0A8B6EEQ5-F1
#
_entry.id   AF-A0A8B6EEQ5-F1
#
_cell.length_a   1.000
_cell.length_b   1.000
_cell.length_c   1.000
_cell.angle_alpha   90.00
_cell.angle_beta   90.00
_cell.angle_gamma   90.00
#
_symmetry.space_group_name_H-M   'P 1'
#
loop_
_entity.id
_entity.type
_entity.pdbx_description
1 polymer ?
#
loop_
_entity_poly.entity_id
_entity_poly.type
_entity_poly.pdbx_seq_one_letter_code
_entity_poly.pdbx_strand_id
1 'polypeptide(L)'
;MDFYASRFCAVLLVTIVCLQPILTAENYRCFQANTGLSSGCSIPIFKKFFYKKYFTPSCQRHDICYGCATMFSKTRFYCDDLFLKDMLKVCDGMSVWKKAGCIYFARRVYYKAVRIAGSLFFKRTPKSECNQFWVHTCFP
;
A
#
# COMPACT_ATOMS: atom_id res chain seq x y z
N MET A 1 4.29 -49.60 3.64
CA MET A 1 4.07 -48.29 4.29
C MET A 1 4.49 -47.27 3.26
N ASP A 2 3.57 -46.45 2.74
CA ASP A 2 3.83 -45.22 1.94
C ASP A 2 2.54 -44.60 1.34
N PHE A 3 1.35 -45.02 1.78
CA PHE A 3 0.08 -44.39 1.36
C PHE A 3 -0.32 -43.15 2.19
N TYR A 4 0.39 -42.89 3.30
CA TYR A 4 0.08 -41.79 4.23
C TYR A 4 0.74 -40.45 3.86
N ALA A 5 1.92 -40.45 3.22
CA ALA A 5 2.64 -39.21 2.87
C ALA A 5 1.95 -38.38 1.77
N SER A 6 1.14 -39.00 0.91
CA SER A 6 0.48 -38.32 -0.22
C SER A 6 -0.77 -37.52 0.20
N ARG A 7 -1.52 -37.99 1.21
CA ARG A 7 -2.77 -37.34 1.65
C ARG A 7 -2.56 -36.09 2.51
N PHE A 8 -1.49 -36.05 3.30
CA PHE A 8 -1.17 -34.87 4.12
C PHE A 8 -0.68 -33.68 3.27
N CYS A 9 0.00 -33.93 2.16
CA CYS A 9 0.48 -32.89 1.25
C CYS A 9 -0.67 -32.16 0.53
N ALA A 10 -1.71 -32.90 0.11
CA ALA A 10 -2.88 -32.33 -0.56
C ALA A 10 -3.76 -31.48 0.38
N VAL A 11 -3.94 -31.89 1.64
CA VAL A 11 -4.76 -31.14 2.62
C VAL A 11 -4.09 -29.82 3.03
N LEU A 12 -2.76 -29.80 3.15
CA LEU A 12 -2.00 -28.58 3.39
C LEU A 12 -2.06 -27.59 2.20
N LEU A 13 -2.05 -28.08 0.97
CA LEU A 13 -2.16 -27.23 -0.22
C LEU A 13 -3.57 -26.64 -0.40
N VAL A 14 -4.63 -27.40 -0.11
CA VAL A 14 -6.03 -26.92 -0.24
C VAL A 14 -6.35 -25.82 0.79
N THR A 15 -5.84 -25.91 2.02
CA THR A 15 -6.05 -24.88 3.05
C THR A 15 -5.32 -23.57 2.72
N ILE A 16 -4.10 -23.64 2.16
CA ILE A 16 -3.35 -22.47 1.70
C ILE A 16 -4.06 -21.77 0.53
N VAL A 17 -4.60 -22.53 -0.45
CA VAL A 17 -5.35 -21.98 -1.59
C VAL A 17 -6.64 -21.27 -1.16
N CYS A 18 -7.31 -21.73 -0.09
CA CYS A 18 -8.54 -21.10 0.40
C CYS A 18 -8.32 -19.88 1.32
N LEU A 19 -7.13 -19.70 1.90
CA LEU A 19 -6.80 -18.53 2.73
C LEU A 19 -6.16 -17.36 1.93
N GLN A 20 -5.49 -17.67 0.82
CA GLN A 20 -4.95 -16.67 -0.12
C GLN A 20 -5.99 -15.67 -0.69
N PRO A 21 -7.26 -16.04 -1.01
CA PRO A 21 -8.21 -15.12 -1.61
C PRO A 21 -8.72 -14.03 -0.66
N ILE A 22 -8.61 -14.19 0.66
CA ILE A 22 -9.13 -13.20 1.62
C ILE A 22 -8.25 -11.94 1.60
N LEU A 23 -6.93 -12.11 1.71
CA LEU A 23 -5.97 -11.00 1.67
C LEU A 23 -5.91 -10.30 0.30
N THR A 24 -6.14 -11.03 -0.79
CA THR A 24 -6.20 -10.43 -2.13
C THR A 24 -7.53 -9.69 -2.34
N ALA A 25 -8.65 -10.18 -1.81
CA ALA A 25 -9.94 -9.50 -1.87
C ALA A 25 -9.96 -8.19 -1.07
N GLU A 26 -9.33 -8.12 0.10
CA GLU A 26 -9.23 -6.88 0.89
C GLU A 26 -8.38 -5.81 0.19
N ASN A 27 -7.24 -6.19 -0.37
CA ASN A 27 -6.41 -5.28 -1.18
C ASN A 27 -7.11 -4.87 -2.49
N TYR A 28 -7.90 -5.77 -3.09
CA TYR A 28 -8.69 -5.48 -4.29
C TYR A 28 -9.84 -4.51 -4.02
N ARG A 29 -10.56 -4.68 -2.89
CA ARG A 29 -11.60 -3.74 -2.45
C ARG A 29 -11.04 -2.35 -2.21
N CYS A 30 -9.84 -2.27 -1.63
CA CYS A 30 -9.15 -1.01 -1.46
C CYS A 30 -8.79 -0.35 -2.80
N PHE A 31 -8.33 -1.13 -3.76
CA PHE A 31 -7.96 -0.65 -5.09
C PHE A 31 -9.18 -0.18 -5.90
N GLN A 32 -10.29 -0.91 -5.85
CA GLN A 32 -11.49 -0.65 -6.65
C GLN A 32 -12.27 0.57 -6.14
N ALA A 33 -12.39 0.76 -4.82
CA ALA A 33 -13.09 1.90 -4.21
C ALA A 33 -12.39 3.25 -4.43
N ASN A 34 -11.10 3.25 -4.76
CA ASN A 34 -10.27 4.46 -4.89
C ASN A 34 -10.01 4.92 -6.33
N THR A 35 -10.68 4.33 -7.31
CA THR A 35 -10.48 4.62 -8.75
C THR A 35 -10.89 6.03 -9.19
N GLY A 36 -11.35 6.90 -8.27
CA GLY A 36 -11.56 8.34 -8.51
C GLY A 36 -11.22 9.26 -7.32
N LEU A 37 -10.71 8.72 -6.20
CA LEU A 37 -10.48 9.45 -4.94
C LEU A 37 -9.00 9.68 -4.62
N SER A 38 -8.12 8.82 -5.14
CA SER A 38 -6.67 8.98 -5.04
C SER A 38 -6.14 9.61 -6.31
N SER A 39 -5.26 10.59 -6.17
CA SER A 39 -4.61 11.22 -7.31
C SER A 39 -3.59 10.30 -8.01
N GLY A 40 -3.40 9.06 -7.51
CA GLY A 40 -2.27 8.21 -7.85
C GLY A 40 -0.99 8.82 -7.31
N CYS A 41 0.18 8.22 -7.61
CA CYS A 41 1.47 8.86 -7.32
C CYS A 41 1.67 10.10 -8.22
N SER A 42 0.90 11.16 -7.99
CA SER A 42 0.91 12.41 -8.73
C SER A 42 1.75 13.42 -7.96
N ILE A 43 3.06 13.32 -8.12
CA ILE A 43 3.99 14.34 -7.66
C ILE A 43 4.05 15.39 -8.78
N PRO A 44 3.70 16.67 -8.52
CA PRO A 44 3.61 17.71 -9.56
C PRO A 44 4.94 18.06 -10.23
N ILE A 45 6.07 17.53 -9.78
CA ILE A 45 7.40 18.04 -10.14
C ILE A 45 8.04 17.28 -11.33
N PHE A 46 7.72 16.01 -11.60
CA PHE A 46 8.38 15.28 -12.71
C PHE A 46 7.51 14.22 -13.42
N LYS A 47 7.34 14.36 -14.74
CA LYS A 47 6.42 13.56 -15.59
C LYS A 47 6.83 12.09 -15.83
N LYS A 48 7.99 11.62 -15.35
CA LYS A 48 8.48 10.24 -15.59
C LYS A 48 9.14 9.65 -14.33
N PHE A 49 8.32 9.23 -13.36
CA PHE A 49 8.85 8.57 -12.15
C PHE A 49 9.14 7.09 -12.40
N PHE A 50 10.39 6.70 -12.16
CA PHE A 50 10.76 5.30 -11.99
C PHE A 50 9.94 4.68 -10.86
N TYR A 51 9.54 3.42 -11.04
CA TYR A 51 8.73 2.66 -10.10
C TYR A 51 7.30 3.15 -9.83
N LYS A 52 6.81 4.19 -10.53
CA LYS A 52 5.44 4.71 -10.36
C LYS A 52 4.38 3.62 -10.36
N LYS A 53 4.37 2.76 -11.38
CA LYS A 53 3.38 1.66 -11.49
C LYS A 53 3.44 0.69 -10.31
N TYR A 54 4.64 0.43 -9.79
CA TYR A 54 4.83 -0.47 -8.66
C TYR A 54 4.40 0.17 -7.33
N PHE A 55 4.61 1.48 -7.17
CA PHE A 55 4.23 2.19 -5.94
C PHE A 55 2.80 2.76 -5.95
N THR A 56 2.06 2.67 -7.04
CA THR A 56 0.65 3.12 -7.10
C THR A 56 -0.20 2.59 -5.94
N PRO A 57 -0.14 1.29 -5.56
CA PRO A 57 -0.90 0.79 -4.42
C PRO A 57 -0.49 1.45 -3.09
N SER A 58 0.80 1.71 -2.90
CA SER A 58 1.32 2.41 -1.73
C SER A 58 0.86 3.88 -1.68
N CYS A 59 0.86 4.56 -2.83
CA CYS A 59 0.38 5.95 -2.93
C CYS A 59 -1.12 6.05 -2.65
N GLN A 60 -1.93 5.10 -3.12
CA GLN A 60 -3.37 5.06 -2.83
C GLN A 60 -3.63 4.94 -1.32
N ARG A 61 -2.94 4.03 -0.64
CA ARG A 61 -3.02 3.90 0.82
C ARG A 61 -2.58 5.17 1.55
N HIS A 62 -1.52 5.82 1.05
CA HIS A 62 -1.04 7.08 1.61
C HIS A 62 -2.07 8.20 1.48
N ASP A 63 -2.72 8.35 0.33
CA ASP A 63 -3.78 9.34 0.10
C ASP A 63 -4.98 9.14 1.05
N ILE A 64 -5.40 7.88 1.26
CA ILE A 64 -6.45 7.53 2.22
C ILE A 64 -6.02 7.90 3.64
N CYS A 65 -4.80 7.52 4.03
CA CYS A 65 -4.26 7.88 5.33
C CYS A 65 -4.21 9.39 5.52
N TYR A 66 -3.75 10.16 4.53
CA TYR A 66 -3.73 11.63 4.57
C TYR A 66 -5.12 12.26 4.68
N GLY A 67 -6.14 11.64 4.09
CA GLY A 67 -7.52 12.08 4.16
C GLY A 67 -8.22 11.74 5.48
N CYS A 68 -7.85 10.64 6.12
CA CYS A 68 -8.61 10.05 7.23
C CYS A 68 -7.84 9.95 8.55
N ALA A 69 -6.53 10.20 8.58
CA ALA A 69 -5.68 9.99 9.75
C ALA A 69 -6.19 10.66 11.03
N THR A 70 -6.76 11.87 10.94
CA THR A 70 -7.24 12.59 12.12
C THR A 70 -8.46 11.95 12.77
N MET A 71 -9.27 11.20 12.00
CA MET A 71 -10.37 10.37 12.56
C MET A 71 -9.82 9.25 13.44
N PHE A 72 -8.65 8.71 13.10
CA PHE A 72 -7.98 7.63 13.82
C PHE A 72 -6.89 8.13 14.78
N SER A 73 -6.89 9.42 15.11
CA SER A 73 -5.87 10.06 15.96
C SER A 73 -4.42 9.79 15.49
N LYS A 74 -4.20 9.76 14.17
CA LYS A 74 -2.90 9.58 13.54
C LYS A 74 -2.37 10.90 12.96
N THR A 75 -1.05 10.97 12.84
CA THR A 75 -0.36 12.15 12.31
C THR A 75 0.03 11.97 10.85
N ARG A 76 0.39 13.06 10.18
CA ARG A 76 1.02 13.02 8.86
C ARG A 76 2.22 12.07 8.82
N PHE A 77 3.08 12.16 9.84
CA PHE A 77 4.32 11.38 9.90
C PHE A 77 4.04 9.87 9.98
N TYR A 78 2.99 9.46 10.71
CA TYR A 78 2.52 8.07 10.71
C TYR A 78 2.21 7.57 9.29
N CYS A 79 1.45 8.35 8.52
CA CYS A 79 1.14 8.01 7.13
C CYS A 79 2.39 7.94 6.25
N ASP A 80 3.31 8.91 6.38
CA ASP A 80 4.54 8.94 5.58
C ASP A 80 5.43 7.72 5.86
N ASP A 81 5.55 7.30 7.11
CA ASP A 81 6.38 6.17 7.52
C ASP A 81 5.79 4.84 7.03
N LEU A 82 4.46 4.71 7.08
CA LEU A 82 3.75 3.57 6.50
C LEU A 82 3.84 3.52 4.99
N PHE A 83 3.80 4.67 4.33
CA PHE A 83 4.02 4.75 2.89
C PHE A 83 5.40 4.21 2.50
N LEU A 84 6.46 4.58 3.23
CA LEU A 84 7.77 4.00 3.01
C LEU A 84 7.78 2.49 3.26
N LYS A 85 7.18 2.02 4.35
CA LYS A 85 7.09 0.59 4.67
C LYS A 85 6.42 -0.20 3.54
N ASP A 86 5.31 0.30 3.01
CA ASP A 86 4.58 -0.36 1.94
C ASP A 86 5.34 -0.34 0.61
N MET A 87 6.05 0.76 0.28
CA MET A 87 6.95 0.77 -0.89
C MET A 87 8.10 -0.22 -0.74
N LEU A 88 8.68 -0.37 0.46
CA LEU A 88 9.77 -1.32 0.69
C LEU A 88 9.32 -2.78 0.55
N LYS A 89 8.10 -3.11 0.99
CA LYS A 89 7.51 -4.44 0.73
C LYS A 89 7.37 -4.73 -0.76
N VAL A 90 6.96 -3.73 -1.55
CA VAL A 90 6.92 -3.85 -3.01
C VAL A 90 8.32 -4.13 -3.57
N CYS A 91 9.35 -3.47 -3.04
CA CYS A 91 10.73 -3.72 -3.44
C CYS A 91 11.24 -5.12 -3.04
N ASP A 92 10.76 -5.68 -1.93
CA ASP A 92 11.16 -7.02 -1.47
C ASP A 92 10.71 -8.13 -2.43
N GLY A 93 9.59 -7.93 -3.14
CA GLY A 93 9.11 -8.84 -4.18
C GLY A 93 9.83 -8.73 -5.53
N MET A 94 10.84 -7.88 -5.66
CA MET A 94 11.58 -7.66 -6.92
C MET A 94 12.87 -8.48 -7.01
N SER A 95 13.32 -8.73 -8.25
CA SER A 95 14.63 -9.33 -8.50
C SER A 95 15.76 -8.47 -7.92
N VAL A 96 16.87 -9.12 -7.53
CA VAL A 96 18.03 -8.48 -6.90
C VAL A 96 18.48 -7.22 -7.65
N TRP A 97 18.56 -7.30 -8.98
CA TRP A 97 18.97 -6.21 -9.87
C TRP A 97 18.03 -4.99 -9.85
N LYS A 98 16.71 -5.21 -9.65
CA LYS A 98 15.71 -4.12 -9.55
C LYS A 98 15.55 -3.61 -8.11
N LYS A 99 15.76 -4.48 -7.12
CA LYS A 99 15.53 -4.20 -5.70
C LYS A 99 16.34 -3.00 -5.20
N ALA A 100 17.62 -2.91 -5.55
CA ALA A 100 18.47 -1.79 -5.14
C ALA A 100 17.93 -0.44 -5.67
N GLY A 101 17.56 -0.38 -6.95
CA GLY A 101 16.94 0.80 -7.54
C GLY A 101 15.60 1.14 -6.90
N CYS A 102 14.74 0.15 -6.71
CA CYS A 102 13.44 0.32 -6.05
C CYS A 102 13.58 0.94 -4.66
N ILE A 103 14.48 0.40 -3.83
CA ILE A 103 14.77 0.89 -2.49
C ILE A 103 15.28 2.33 -2.51
N TYR A 104 16.17 2.66 -3.45
CA TYR A 104 16.69 4.01 -3.62
C TYR A 104 15.55 5.00 -3.91
N PHE A 105 14.70 4.71 -4.90
CA PHE A 105 13.58 5.57 -5.27
C PHE A 105 12.56 5.69 -4.13
N ALA A 106 12.20 4.58 -3.48
CA ALA A 106 11.29 4.59 -2.33
C ALA A 106 11.75 5.55 -1.23
N ARG A 107 13.03 5.44 -0.81
CA ARG A 107 13.58 6.25 0.28
C ARG A 107 13.90 7.68 -0.11
N ARG A 108 14.60 7.87 -1.22
CA ARG A 108 15.23 9.16 -1.56
C ARG A 108 14.34 10.07 -2.37
N VAL A 109 13.37 9.51 -3.07
CA VAL A 109 12.51 10.28 -3.96
C VAL A 109 11.12 10.37 -3.36
N TYR A 110 10.43 9.25 -3.20
CA TYR A 110 9.05 9.23 -2.75
C TYR A 110 8.88 9.62 -1.29
N TYR A 111 9.56 8.93 -0.37
CA TYR A 111 9.46 9.21 1.05
C TYR A 111 9.97 10.62 1.40
N LYS A 112 11.13 11.02 0.87
CA LYS A 112 11.62 12.39 1.06
C LYS A 112 10.63 13.45 0.54
N ALA A 113 9.99 13.24 -0.61
CA ALA A 113 9.03 14.20 -1.14
C ALA A 113 7.84 14.42 -0.20
N VAL A 114 7.24 13.35 0.33
CA VAL A 114 6.10 13.49 1.27
C VAL A 114 6.55 14.08 2.62
N ARG A 115 7.78 13.81 3.07
CA ARG A 115 8.31 14.42 4.29
C ARG A 115 8.47 15.94 4.16
N ILE A 116 8.91 16.41 2.99
CA ILE A 116 9.12 17.84 2.71
C ILE A 116 7.81 18.56 2.41
N ALA A 117 6.98 18.03 1.49
CA ALA A 117 5.81 18.73 0.95
C ALA A 117 4.47 18.24 1.50
N GLY A 118 4.45 17.15 2.28
CA GLY A 118 3.21 16.48 2.69
C GLY A 118 2.28 17.32 3.58
N SER A 119 2.81 18.32 4.30
CA SER A 119 1.98 19.24 5.08
C SER A 119 0.98 20.03 4.23
N LEU A 120 1.27 20.24 2.94
CA LEU A 120 0.38 20.92 1.99
C LEU A 120 -0.84 20.06 1.60
N PHE A 121 -0.73 18.74 1.75
CA PHE A 121 -1.74 17.79 1.27
C PHE A 121 -2.48 17.08 2.41
N PHE A 122 -1.87 16.97 3.60
CA PHE A 122 -2.47 16.33 4.77
C PHE A 122 -3.75 17.04 5.21
N LYS A 123 -4.84 16.28 5.39
CA LYS A 123 -6.12 16.84 5.81
C LYS A 123 -6.24 16.85 7.33
N ARG A 124 -6.46 18.06 7.89
CA ARG A 124 -6.71 18.24 9.32
C ARG A 124 -8.11 17.77 9.72
N THR A 125 -9.08 17.99 8.84
CA THR A 125 -10.44 17.46 8.99
C THR A 125 -10.58 16.18 8.15
N PRO A 126 -11.13 15.09 8.72
CA PRO A 126 -11.36 13.88 7.95
C PRO A 126 -12.28 14.15 6.76
N LYS A 127 -12.03 13.50 5.64
CA LYS A 127 -12.97 13.51 4.51
C LYS A 127 -14.26 12.76 4.87
N SER A 128 -15.38 13.08 4.23
CA SER A 128 -16.68 12.47 4.55
C SER A 128 -16.71 10.97 4.26
N GLU A 129 -15.97 10.52 3.24
CA GLU A 129 -15.82 9.10 2.89
C GLU A 129 -15.07 8.27 3.95
N CYS A 130 -14.41 8.90 4.93
CA CYS A 130 -13.61 8.19 5.94
C CYS A 130 -14.42 7.26 6.85
N ASN A 131 -15.74 7.44 6.94
CA ASN A 131 -16.64 6.55 7.69
C ASN A 131 -17.08 5.30 6.90
N GLN A 132 -16.72 5.20 5.62
CA GLN A 132 -17.12 4.05 4.82
C GLN A 132 -16.33 2.80 5.23
N PHE A 133 -17.00 1.64 5.26
CA PHE A 133 -16.42 0.38 5.74
C PHE A 133 -15.10 0.02 5.05
N TRP A 134 -14.97 0.29 3.75
CA TRP A 134 -13.74 -0.01 3.00
C TRP A 134 -12.54 0.83 3.46
N VAL A 135 -12.75 2.02 4.05
CA VAL A 135 -11.67 2.84 4.61
C VAL A 135 -11.04 2.14 5.80
N HIS A 136 -11.84 1.49 6.67
CA HIS A 136 -11.29 0.70 7.78
C HIS A 136 -10.47 -0.50 7.31
N THR A 137 -10.78 -1.06 6.13
CA THR A 137 -9.98 -2.12 5.51
C THR A 137 -8.71 -1.58 4.84
N CYS A 138 -8.76 -0.37 4.29
CA CYS A 138 -7.64 0.28 3.60
C CYS A 138 -6.67 1.00 4.53
N PHE A 139 -7.19 1.51 5.65
CA PHE A 139 -6.42 2.31 6.58
C PHE A 139 -5.40 1.40 7.28
N PRO A 140 -4.11 1.74 7.19
CA PRO A 140 -3.03 0.90 7.69
C PRO A 140 -2.89 0.87 9.22
#